data_AF-A0A423VZW1-F1
#
_entry.id   AF-A0A423VZW1-F1
#
_cell.length_a   1.000
_cell.length_b   1.000
_cell.length_c   1.000
_cell.angle_alpha   90.00
_cell.angle_beta   90.00
_cell.angle_gamma   90.00
#
_symmetry.space_group_name_H-M   'P 1'
#
loop_
_entity.id
_entity.type
_entity.pdbx_description
1 polymer ?
#
loop_
_entity_poly.entity_id
_entity_poly.type
_entity_poly.pdbx_seq_one_letter_code
_entity_poly.pdbx_strand_id
1 'polypeptide(L)'
;MDRPPEEHPQPPPLPTAHKRKLVTIRPITELRHLKGGQKRFDIATVRGGWTVVVRKGDWEAGELALYFEIDSFIPSRDGRFSWEDHGSMVEYQGEMGYHVRSRMFGKNISQGLILDIEQFPEVKEVLHGLLQEHGPVEGVRMAQEMAFEDILGVKKWEPPVESQGQVLGRAPPFFRRPGCERAQNLPELFTTKYLNEHFQVTEKVDGVSMTVYRVEKGSRWHACLPALPEGSTQEDDTSRIGVTSRTEDLDEKGNSAYWQAAKLAGLPAKIHKLGPPNLAVQGELVGPTVRDNSLGFGADEPHRFVVFQIYNIDAQRWMDPRKVVQLCEAHGLPHVPVVGSFKLGEFATGLRDLLAKADGVGFRGQTREGLVFKMCGEEFAFKVISNKWLLEKGE
;
A
#
# COMPACT_ATOMS: atom_id res chain seq x y z
N MET A 1 24.36 -40.68 -29.67
CA MET A 1 23.45 -40.56 -28.51
C MET A 1 23.56 -39.13 -28.04
N ASP A 2 22.71 -38.26 -28.57
CA ASP A 2 22.67 -36.86 -28.19
C ASP A 2 21.97 -36.75 -26.83
N ARG A 3 22.65 -36.11 -25.86
CA ARG A 3 22.00 -35.73 -24.60
C ARG A 3 20.96 -34.67 -24.90
N PRO A 4 19.76 -34.75 -24.30
CA PRO A 4 18.80 -33.66 -24.38
C PRO A 4 19.42 -32.41 -23.71
N PRO A 5 19.13 -31.20 -24.23
CA PRO A 5 19.59 -29.96 -23.62
C PRO A 5 19.07 -29.88 -22.18
N GLU A 6 19.95 -29.49 -21.25
CA GLU A 6 19.59 -29.20 -19.87
C GLU A 6 18.48 -28.13 -19.87
N GLU A 7 17.31 -28.49 -19.36
CA GLU A 7 16.24 -27.52 -19.09
C GLU A 7 16.78 -26.51 -18.08
N HIS A 8 17.08 -25.30 -18.54
CA HIS A 8 17.31 -24.18 -17.64
C HIS A 8 16.06 -24.02 -16.77
N PRO A 9 16.17 -24.11 -15.44
CA PRO A 9 15.02 -23.97 -14.57
C PRO A 9 14.36 -22.62 -14.85
N GLN A 10 13.08 -22.66 -15.24
CA GLN A 10 12.32 -21.43 -15.45
C GLN A 10 12.41 -20.59 -14.16
N PRO A 11 12.63 -19.27 -14.27
CA PRO A 11 12.67 -18.43 -13.10
C PRO A 11 11.36 -18.61 -12.33
N PRO A 12 11.40 -18.71 -10.98
CA PRO A 12 10.19 -18.83 -10.18
C PRO A 12 9.24 -17.69 -10.53
N PRO A 13 7.90 -17.92 -10.48
CA PRO A 13 6.93 -16.87 -10.73
C PRO A 13 7.26 -15.67 -9.86
N LEU A 14 7.33 -14.50 -10.49
CA LEU A 14 7.75 -13.28 -9.82
C LEU A 14 6.85 -13.04 -8.61
N PRO A 15 7.42 -12.68 -7.45
CA PRO A 15 6.63 -12.32 -6.29
C PRO A 15 5.59 -11.25 -6.63
N THR A 16 4.30 -11.57 -6.52
CA THR A 16 3.24 -10.58 -6.76
C THR A 16 3.20 -9.60 -5.61
N ALA A 17 3.50 -8.33 -5.92
CA ALA A 17 3.28 -7.25 -4.99
C ALA A 17 1.79 -7.18 -4.62
N HIS A 18 1.48 -6.82 -3.38
CA HIS A 18 0.10 -6.52 -3.01
C HIS A 18 -0.45 -5.41 -3.94
N LYS A 19 -1.42 -5.78 -4.79
CA LYS A 19 -2.23 -4.85 -5.60
C LYS A 19 -3.52 -4.58 -4.84
N ARG A 20 -3.71 -3.33 -4.43
CA ARG A 20 -4.95 -2.89 -3.79
C ARG A 20 -6.08 -2.95 -4.82
N LYS A 21 -7.22 -3.50 -4.44
CA LYS A 21 -8.46 -3.48 -5.24
C LYS A 21 -9.17 -2.16 -4.95
N LEU A 22 -9.26 -1.30 -5.95
CA LEU A 22 -9.87 0.04 -5.79
C LEU A 22 -11.37 -0.02 -5.97
N VAL A 23 -11.85 -0.90 -6.86
CA VAL A 23 -13.27 -1.05 -7.15
C VAL A 23 -13.69 -2.49 -6.95
N THR A 24 -14.66 -2.70 -6.07
CA THR A 24 -15.12 -4.05 -5.67
C THR A 24 -16.63 -4.07 -5.48
N ILE A 25 -17.27 -5.20 -5.77
CA ILE A 25 -18.67 -5.42 -5.39
C ILE A 25 -18.71 -5.71 -3.89
N ARG A 26 -19.53 -4.99 -3.13
CA ARG A 26 -19.67 -5.19 -1.68
C ARG A 26 -21.12 -5.05 -1.22
N PRO A 27 -21.57 -5.87 -0.26
CA PRO A 27 -22.87 -5.71 0.34
C PRO A 27 -22.87 -4.55 1.33
N ILE A 28 -24.00 -3.85 1.40
CA ILE A 28 -24.31 -2.90 2.48
C ILE A 28 -24.74 -3.72 3.70
N THR A 29 -23.95 -3.65 4.76
CA THR A 29 -24.16 -4.47 5.97
C THR A 29 -25.08 -3.80 6.99
N GLU A 30 -25.16 -2.47 6.99
CA GLU A 30 -26.00 -1.69 7.90
C GLU A 30 -26.36 -0.35 7.28
N LEU A 31 -27.57 0.15 7.54
CA LEU A 31 -27.98 1.52 7.25
C LEU A 31 -28.38 2.23 8.52
N ARG A 32 -27.77 3.40 8.75
CA ARG A 32 -28.08 4.25 9.90
C ARG A 32 -28.68 5.58 9.45
N HIS A 33 -29.97 5.76 9.70
CA HIS A 33 -30.69 6.97 9.34
C HIS A 33 -30.25 8.19 10.16
N LEU A 34 -29.90 9.28 9.47
CA LEU A 34 -29.56 10.53 10.14
C LEU A 34 -30.80 11.30 10.55
N LYS A 35 -30.67 12.10 11.61
CA LYS A 35 -31.76 12.89 12.21
C LYS A 35 -31.48 14.39 12.08
N GLY A 36 -32.47 15.21 12.42
CA GLY A 36 -32.34 16.68 12.41
C GLY A 36 -32.09 17.25 11.02
N GLY A 37 -31.18 18.22 10.91
CA GLY A 37 -30.83 18.88 9.64
C GLY A 37 -30.24 17.96 8.57
N GLN A 38 -29.87 16.73 8.92
CA GLN A 38 -29.31 15.71 8.02
C GLN A 38 -30.30 14.61 7.66
N LYS A 39 -31.60 14.74 8.00
CA LYS A 39 -32.65 13.71 7.82
C LYS A 39 -32.86 13.16 6.39
N ARG A 40 -32.28 13.82 5.39
CA ARG A 40 -32.33 13.42 3.97
C ARG A 40 -31.22 12.44 3.57
N PHE A 41 -30.37 12.05 4.52
CA PHE A 41 -29.23 11.18 4.29
C PHE A 41 -29.20 10.01 5.27
N ASP A 42 -28.58 8.93 4.84
CA ASP A 42 -28.26 7.74 5.63
C ASP A 42 -26.74 7.51 5.63
N ILE A 43 -26.27 6.68 6.56
CA ILE A 43 -24.91 6.14 6.55
C ILE A 43 -25.00 4.67 6.21
N ALA A 44 -24.48 4.30 5.05
CA ALA A 44 -24.31 2.92 4.63
C ALA A 44 -22.97 2.40 5.16
N THR A 45 -23.02 1.32 5.93
CA THR A 45 -21.83 0.55 6.31
C THR A 45 -21.59 -0.52 5.25
N VAL A 46 -20.57 -0.33 4.42
CA VAL A 46 -20.15 -1.29 3.40
C VAL A 46 -19.31 -2.39 4.06
N ARG A 47 -19.42 -3.64 3.58
CA ARG A 47 -18.61 -4.76 4.08
C ARG A 47 -17.14 -4.39 4.26
N GLY A 48 -16.63 -4.68 5.45
CA GLY A 48 -15.30 -4.25 5.89
C GLY A 48 -15.33 -3.06 6.86
N GLY A 49 -16.51 -2.51 7.16
CA GLY A 49 -16.66 -1.43 8.14
C GLY A 49 -16.40 -0.04 7.58
N TRP A 50 -16.39 0.11 6.25
CA TRP A 50 -16.34 1.42 5.60
C TRP A 50 -17.70 2.11 5.70
N THR A 51 -17.73 3.38 6.07
CA THR A 51 -18.97 4.16 6.15
C THR A 51 -19.07 5.14 5.00
N VAL A 52 -20.18 5.14 4.27
CA VAL A 52 -20.45 6.05 3.14
C VAL A 52 -21.77 6.77 3.39
N VAL A 53 -21.77 8.09 3.24
CA VAL A 53 -22.99 8.90 3.34
C VAL A 53 -23.73 8.86 2.01
N VAL A 54 -25.01 8.47 2.06
CA VAL A 54 -25.90 8.35 0.89
C VAL A 54 -27.20 9.09 1.13
N ARG A 55 -27.99 9.36 0.08
CA ARG A 55 -29.32 9.92 0.28
C ARG A 55 -30.24 8.85 0.87
N LYS A 56 -31.19 9.31 1.68
CA LYS A 56 -32.12 8.44 2.36
C LYS A 56 -33.05 7.76 1.36
N GLY A 57 -33.14 6.45 1.45
CA GLY A 57 -33.97 5.62 0.57
C GLY A 57 -33.31 5.22 -0.75
N ASP A 58 -32.05 5.59 -0.98
CA ASP A 58 -31.31 5.16 -2.19
C ASP A 58 -30.81 3.70 -2.09
N TRP A 59 -30.80 3.10 -0.89
CA TRP A 59 -30.19 1.79 -0.63
C TRP A 59 -30.90 0.99 0.45
N GLU A 60 -30.73 -0.33 0.44
CA GLU A 60 -31.19 -1.27 1.47
C GLU A 60 -30.05 -2.12 2.08
N ALA A 61 -30.24 -2.61 3.31
CA ALA A 61 -29.26 -3.52 3.93
C ALA A 61 -29.32 -4.90 3.26
N GLY A 62 -28.16 -5.46 2.93
CA GLY A 62 -27.99 -6.68 2.16
C GLY A 62 -27.79 -6.44 0.65
N GLU A 63 -28.13 -5.25 0.16
CA GLU A 63 -27.97 -4.89 -1.24
C GLU A 63 -26.49 -4.84 -1.67
N LEU A 64 -26.20 -5.28 -2.89
CA LEU A 64 -24.86 -5.23 -3.48
C LEU A 64 -24.64 -3.88 -4.15
N ALA A 65 -23.55 -3.21 -3.79
CA ALA A 65 -23.12 -1.97 -4.41
C ALA A 65 -21.74 -2.14 -5.04
N LEU A 66 -21.46 -1.34 -6.07
CA LEU A 66 -20.12 -1.15 -6.57
C LEU A 66 -19.42 -0.11 -5.68
N TYR A 67 -18.47 -0.56 -4.88
CA TYR A 67 -17.73 0.27 -3.94
C TYR A 67 -16.37 0.69 -4.51
N PHE A 68 -16.17 1.99 -4.57
CA PHE A 68 -14.90 2.65 -4.91
C PHE A 68 -14.23 3.09 -3.62
N GLU A 69 -13.07 2.51 -3.32
CA GLU A 69 -12.29 2.88 -2.14
C GLU A 69 -11.73 4.30 -2.24
N ILE A 70 -11.39 4.90 -1.09
CA ILE A 70 -10.58 6.13 -1.07
C ILE A 70 -9.25 5.93 -1.81
N ASP A 71 -8.70 7.01 -2.36
CA ASP A 71 -7.60 7.06 -3.32
C ASP A 71 -7.96 6.56 -4.73
N SER A 72 -9.24 6.31 -5.02
CA SER A 72 -9.70 6.05 -6.40
C SER A 72 -9.80 7.35 -7.19
N PHE A 73 -9.11 7.42 -8.33
CA PHE A 73 -9.31 8.43 -9.36
C PHE A 73 -10.19 7.85 -10.47
N ILE A 74 -11.38 8.43 -10.62
CA ILE A 74 -12.40 7.98 -11.57
C ILE A 74 -12.47 8.98 -12.73
N PRO A 75 -12.03 8.62 -13.95
CA PRO A 75 -12.05 9.53 -15.10
C PRO A 75 -13.48 9.94 -15.48
N SER A 76 -13.68 11.21 -15.86
CA SER A 76 -15.01 11.72 -16.26
C SER A 76 -15.35 11.46 -17.74
N ARG A 77 -14.78 10.41 -18.35
CA ARG A 77 -14.67 10.28 -19.82
C ARG A 77 -15.97 9.94 -20.54
N ASP A 78 -16.87 9.20 -19.90
CA ASP A 78 -18.10 8.67 -20.51
C ASP A 78 -19.38 9.30 -19.95
N GLY A 79 -19.24 10.35 -19.15
CA GLY A 79 -20.37 11.06 -18.55
C GLY A 79 -21.01 10.36 -17.35
N ARG A 80 -20.62 9.11 -17.01
CA ARG A 80 -21.11 8.42 -15.80
C ARG A 80 -20.68 9.11 -14.51
N PHE A 81 -19.63 9.91 -14.59
CA PHE A 81 -19.11 10.71 -13.49
C PHE A 81 -19.03 12.17 -13.91
N SER A 82 -20.10 12.92 -13.63
CA SER A 82 -20.21 14.33 -13.96
C SER A 82 -19.87 15.23 -12.77
N TRP A 83 -19.48 16.48 -13.06
CA TRP A 83 -19.28 17.51 -12.03
C TRP A 83 -20.55 17.79 -11.23
N GLU A 84 -21.70 17.70 -11.89
CA GLU A 84 -23.01 17.99 -11.29
C GLU A 84 -23.37 16.96 -10.20
N ASP A 85 -22.97 15.70 -10.41
CA ASP A 85 -23.28 14.60 -9.50
C ASP A 85 -22.29 14.49 -8.33
N HIS A 86 -21.01 14.83 -8.55
CA HIS A 86 -19.93 14.52 -7.60
C HIS A 86 -19.12 15.74 -7.11
N GLY A 87 -19.32 16.91 -7.72
CA GLY A 87 -18.66 18.16 -7.37
C GLY A 87 -17.27 18.32 -8.00
N SER A 88 -16.33 18.92 -7.27
CA SER A 88 -15.01 19.32 -7.78
C SER A 88 -14.22 18.16 -8.38
N MET A 89 -14.05 18.19 -9.70
CA MET A 89 -13.15 17.34 -10.46
C MET A 89 -11.71 17.83 -10.33
N VAL A 90 -10.75 16.92 -10.45
CA VAL A 90 -9.31 17.21 -10.45
C VAL A 90 -8.68 16.71 -11.73
N GLU A 91 -7.60 17.36 -12.16
CA GLU A 91 -6.75 16.85 -13.23
C GLU A 91 -5.70 15.91 -12.63
N TYR A 92 -5.57 14.72 -13.20
CA TYR A 92 -4.57 13.74 -12.81
C TYR A 92 -4.04 13.03 -14.06
N GLN A 93 -2.72 13.10 -14.28
CA GLN A 93 -2.05 12.50 -15.44
C GLN A 93 -2.68 12.94 -16.79
N GLY A 94 -3.05 14.22 -16.92
CA GLY A 94 -3.65 14.79 -18.13
C GLY A 94 -5.12 14.40 -18.37
N GLU A 95 -5.79 13.81 -17.38
CA GLU A 95 -7.20 13.45 -17.44
C GLU A 95 -7.98 14.16 -16.34
N MET A 96 -9.18 14.64 -16.65
CA MET A 96 -10.12 15.13 -15.66
C MET A 96 -10.90 13.96 -15.04
N GLY A 97 -11.12 14.03 -13.73
CA GLY A 97 -11.88 12.99 -13.01
C GLY A 97 -12.15 13.31 -11.56
N TYR A 98 -12.86 12.40 -10.90
CA TYR A 98 -13.22 12.50 -9.50
C TYR A 98 -12.20 11.76 -8.63
N HIS A 99 -11.66 12.45 -7.62
CA HIS A 99 -10.83 11.84 -6.59
C HIS A 99 -11.69 11.48 -5.37
N VAL A 100 -11.87 10.18 -5.15
CA VAL A 100 -12.57 9.62 -3.98
C VAL A 100 -11.69 9.79 -2.75
N ARG A 101 -12.16 10.59 -1.80
CA ARG A 101 -11.42 10.95 -0.57
C ARG A 101 -12.27 10.84 0.68
N SER A 102 -11.66 10.75 1.85
CA SER A 102 -12.37 10.85 3.12
C SER A 102 -12.99 12.23 3.30
N ARG A 103 -14.24 12.29 3.77
CA ARG A 103 -14.95 13.56 4.04
C ARG A 103 -15.73 13.46 5.34
N MET A 104 -15.84 14.60 6.04
CA MET A 104 -16.76 14.72 7.18
C MET A 104 -18.12 15.22 6.73
N PHE A 105 -19.17 14.52 7.17
CA PHE A 105 -20.56 14.94 7.03
C PHE A 105 -21.17 15.16 8.42
N GLY A 106 -21.07 16.40 8.91
CA GLY A 106 -21.33 16.71 10.31
C GLY A 106 -20.32 15.99 11.21
N LYS A 107 -20.77 15.06 12.05
CA LYS A 107 -19.92 14.25 12.93
C LYS A 107 -19.57 12.87 12.38
N ASN A 108 -20.00 12.56 11.16
CA ASN A 108 -19.85 11.24 10.57
C ASN A 108 -18.80 11.28 9.46
N ILE A 109 -17.91 10.30 9.45
CA ILE A 109 -16.94 10.13 8.37
C ILE A 109 -17.60 9.39 7.19
N SER A 110 -17.29 9.82 5.97
CA SER A 110 -17.67 9.18 4.71
C SER A 110 -16.40 8.83 3.94
N GLN A 111 -16.16 7.55 3.68
CA GLN A 111 -14.94 7.04 3.04
C GLN A 111 -15.30 6.10 1.89
N GLY A 112 -15.02 6.57 0.68
CA GLY A 112 -15.36 5.87 -0.55
C GLY A 112 -16.63 6.41 -1.20
N LEU A 113 -17.03 5.75 -2.28
CA LEU A 113 -18.24 6.02 -3.05
C LEU A 113 -18.93 4.68 -3.34
N ILE A 114 -20.25 4.62 -3.17
CA ILE A 114 -21.05 3.48 -3.63
C ILE A 114 -21.96 3.92 -4.76
N LEU A 115 -22.02 3.09 -5.80
CA LEU A 115 -22.89 3.27 -6.96
C LEU A 115 -23.59 1.96 -7.30
N ASP A 116 -24.74 2.09 -7.96
CA ASP A 116 -25.52 0.95 -8.43
C ASP A 116 -24.76 0.21 -9.54
N ILE A 117 -24.66 -1.12 -9.41
CA ILE A 117 -24.00 -2.01 -10.37
C ILE A 117 -24.69 -1.90 -11.75
N GLU A 118 -25.99 -1.58 -11.79
CA GLU A 118 -26.76 -1.41 -13.02
C GLU A 118 -26.22 -0.27 -13.92
N GLN A 119 -25.48 0.69 -13.36
CA GLN A 119 -24.84 1.78 -14.11
C GLN A 119 -23.57 1.33 -14.87
N PHE A 120 -23.11 0.09 -14.63
CA PHE A 120 -21.87 -0.47 -15.16
C PHE A 120 -22.16 -1.80 -15.87
N PRO A 121 -22.62 -1.77 -17.13
CA PRO A 121 -22.91 -2.98 -17.91
C PRO A 121 -21.77 -4.00 -17.92
N GLU A 122 -20.54 -3.52 -17.96
CA GLU A 122 -19.32 -4.34 -17.96
C GLU A 122 -19.11 -5.09 -16.63
N VAL A 123 -19.49 -4.51 -15.50
CA VAL A 123 -19.44 -5.16 -14.18
C VAL A 123 -20.63 -6.11 -14.02
N LYS A 124 -21.81 -5.66 -14.46
CA LYS A 124 -23.04 -6.43 -14.43
C LYS A 124 -22.93 -7.72 -15.23
N GLU A 125 -22.32 -7.67 -16.42
CA GLU A 125 -22.11 -8.84 -17.27
C GLU A 125 -21.22 -9.88 -16.58
N VAL A 126 -20.13 -9.45 -15.95
CA VAL A 126 -19.25 -10.33 -15.16
C VAL A 126 -20.01 -10.97 -14.01
N LEU A 127 -20.74 -10.18 -13.22
CA LEU A 127 -21.54 -10.71 -12.12
C LEU A 127 -22.57 -11.72 -12.63
N HIS A 128 -23.32 -11.39 -13.68
CA HIS A 128 -24.33 -12.29 -14.26
C HIS A 128 -23.71 -13.61 -14.72
N GLY A 129 -22.57 -13.57 -15.42
CA GLY A 129 -21.85 -14.76 -15.85
C GLY A 129 -21.49 -15.68 -14.68
N LEU A 130 -20.91 -15.12 -13.61
CA LEU A 130 -20.57 -15.88 -12.40
C LEU A 130 -21.78 -16.47 -11.69
N LEU A 131 -22.91 -15.74 -11.65
CA LEU A 131 -24.16 -16.23 -11.07
C LEU A 131 -24.74 -17.40 -11.87
N GLN A 132 -24.64 -17.36 -13.21
CA GLN A 132 -25.11 -18.45 -14.08
C GLN A 132 -24.22 -19.69 -13.96
N GLU A 133 -22.91 -19.51 -13.90
CA GLU A 133 -21.95 -20.61 -13.89
C GLU A 133 -21.85 -21.31 -12.53
N HIS A 134 -21.83 -20.53 -11.44
CA HIS A 134 -21.56 -21.05 -10.09
C HIS A 134 -22.76 -20.97 -9.14
N GLY A 135 -23.89 -20.42 -9.61
CA GLY A 135 -25.08 -20.19 -8.79
C GLY A 135 -24.98 -18.93 -7.91
N PRO A 136 -26.08 -18.54 -7.24
CA PRO A 136 -26.16 -17.23 -6.59
C PRO A 136 -25.14 -17.00 -5.46
N VAL A 137 -24.94 -17.99 -4.59
CA VAL A 137 -24.09 -17.83 -3.40
C VAL A 137 -22.62 -17.75 -3.80
N GLU A 138 -22.17 -18.72 -4.59
CA GLU A 138 -20.76 -18.82 -4.98
C GLU A 138 -20.39 -17.78 -6.04
N GLY A 139 -21.29 -17.50 -6.99
CA GLY A 139 -21.10 -16.45 -8.00
C GLY A 139 -20.91 -15.06 -7.37
N VAL A 140 -21.72 -14.70 -6.36
CA VAL A 140 -21.52 -13.45 -5.60
C VAL A 140 -20.18 -13.48 -4.86
N ARG A 141 -19.84 -14.59 -4.19
CA ARG A 141 -18.57 -14.70 -3.44
C ARG A 141 -17.37 -14.45 -4.36
N MET A 142 -17.35 -15.09 -5.52
CA MET A 142 -16.31 -14.92 -6.53
C MET A 142 -16.26 -13.49 -7.06
N ALA A 143 -17.43 -12.89 -7.36
CA ALA A 143 -17.50 -11.51 -7.85
C ALA A 143 -16.98 -10.48 -6.81
N GLN A 144 -17.24 -10.70 -5.52
CA GLN A 144 -16.73 -9.87 -4.42
C GLN A 144 -15.20 -9.99 -4.24
N GLU A 145 -14.60 -11.06 -4.74
CA GLU A 145 -13.14 -11.27 -4.75
C GLU A 145 -12.47 -10.65 -6.00
N MET A 146 -13.24 -10.18 -6.99
CA MET A 146 -12.71 -9.52 -8.17
C MET A 146 -12.41 -8.03 -7.92
N ALA A 147 -11.58 -7.47 -8.80
CA ALA A 147 -11.23 -6.07 -8.84
C ALA A 147 -11.67 -5.50 -10.19
N PHE A 148 -12.41 -4.39 -10.18
CA PHE A 148 -13.04 -3.82 -11.38
C PHE A 148 -12.36 -2.51 -11.83
N GLU A 149 -11.27 -2.08 -11.19
CA GLU A 149 -10.63 -0.82 -11.57
C GLU A 149 -10.09 -0.81 -13.01
N ASP A 150 -9.52 -1.93 -13.47
CA ASP A 150 -8.89 -1.99 -14.79
C ASP A 150 -9.95 -1.91 -15.91
N ILE A 151 -11.10 -2.58 -15.76
CA ILE A 151 -12.20 -2.54 -16.75
C ILE A 151 -12.91 -1.18 -16.77
N LEU A 152 -12.93 -0.48 -15.63
CA LEU A 152 -13.54 0.85 -15.49
C LEU A 152 -12.57 2.01 -15.76
N GLY A 153 -11.29 1.72 -15.99
CA GLY A 153 -10.25 2.74 -16.14
C GLY A 153 -9.97 3.56 -14.88
N VAL A 154 -10.37 3.06 -13.70
CA VAL A 154 -10.10 3.70 -12.41
C VAL A 154 -8.63 3.54 -12.07
N LYS A 155 -7.99 4.66 -11.71
CA LYS A 155 -6.57 4.70 -11.34
C LYS A 155 -6.44 4.93 -9.85
N LYS A 156 -5.31 4.53 -9.27
CA LYS A 156 -4.96 5.00 -7.93
C LYS A 156 -4.47 6.45 -8.03
N TRP A 157 -5.08 7.34 -7.28
CA TRP A 157 -4.56 8.69 -7.06
C TRP A 157 -3.33 8.60 -6.15
N GLU A 158 -2.21 9.17 -6.60
CA GLU A 158 -1.01 9.33 -5.79
C GLU A 158 -0.43 10.73 -6.06
N PRO A 159 0.08 11.42 -5.03
CA PRO A 159 0.76 12.69 -5.25
C PRO A 159 2.02 12.45 -6.10
N PRO A 160 2.39 13.41 -6.97
CA PRO A 160 3.62 13.31 -7.75
C PRO A 160 4.83 13.21 -6.81
N VAL A 161 5.78 12.34 -7.15
CA VAL A 161 7.04 12.23 -6.42
C VAL A 161 8.07 13.10 -7.12
N GLU A 162 8.44 14.21 -6.51
CA GLU A 162 9.52 15.04 -7.02
C GLU A 162 10.88 14.34 -6.83
N SER A 163 11.83 14.61 -7.72
CA SER A 163 13.27 14.29 -7.51
C SER A 163 13.67 12.81 -7.34
N GLN A 164 13.13 11.91 -8.18
CA GLN A 164 13.60 10.51 -8.23
C GLN A 164 15.06 10.40 -8.74
N GLY A 165 15.50 11.32 -9.60
CA GLY A 165 16.82 11.30 -10.23
C GLY A 165 16.81 10.56 -11.57
N GLN A 166 17.99 10.19 -12.07
CA GLN A 166 18.13 9.44 -13.31
C GLN A 166 17.72 7.98 -13.11
N VAL A 167 16.96 7.43 -14.04
CA VAL A 167 16.42 6.07 -13.99
C VAL A 167 17.28 5.14 -14.86
N LEU A 168 17.72 4.02 -14.30
CA LEU A 168 18.40 2.93 -15.02
C LEU A 168 17.41 2.01 -15.73
N GLY A 169 16.21 1.86 -15.17
CA GLY A 169 15.15 1.00 -15.69
C GLY A 169 14.07 0.74 -14.66
N ARG A 170 13.28 -0.32 -14.87
CA ARG A 170 12.29 -0.76 -13.88
C ARG A 170 12.98 -1.33 -12.65
N ALA A 171 12.38 -1.12 -11.48
CA ALA A 171 12.81 -1.77 -10.25
C ALA A 171 12.88 -3.29 -10.45
N PRO A 172 13.96 -3.97 -9.98
CA PRO A 172 14.16 -5.38 -10.25
C PRO A 172 13.01 -6.24 -9.71
N PRO A 173 12.58 -7.27 -10.46
CA PRO A 173 11.36 -8.01 -10.12
C PRO A 173 11.58 -9.11 -9.07
N PHE A 174 12.82 -9.34 -8.63
CA PHE A 174 13.19 -10.44 -7.74
C PHE A 174 12.95 -10.19 -6.24
N PHE A 175 12.43 -9.02 -5.87
CA PHE A 175 11.93 -8.75 -4.52
C PHE A 175 10.48 -8.30 -4.54
N ARG A 176 9.71 -8.71 -3.51
CA ARG A 176 8.33 -8.24 -3.32
C ARG A 176 8.35 -6.72 -3.10
N ARG A 177 7.51 -5.98 -3.82
CA ARG A 177 7.32 -4.56 -3.50
C ARG A 177 6.59 -4.43 -2.16
N PRO A 178 6.94 -3.45 -1.33
CA PRO A 178 6.28 -3.27 -0.05
C PRO A 178 4.81 -2.90 -0.25
N GLY A 179 3.96 -3.40 0.63
CA GLY A 179 2.53 -3.16 0.59
C GLY A 179 1.79 -4.19 1.43
N CYS A 180 0.70 -3.76 2.05
CA CYS A 180 -0.19 -4.61 2.80
C CYS A 180 -1.61 -4.03 2.77
N GLU A 181 -2.57 -4.89 3.05
CA GLU A 181 -4.00 -4.58 2.98
C GLU A 181 -4.43 -3.67 4.15
N ARG A 182 -5.48 -2.86 3.95
CA ARG A 182 -6.11 -2.08 5.02
C ARG A 182 -6.90 -3.03 5.93
N ALA A 183 -6.88 -2.79 7.25
CA ALA A 183 -7.59 -3.62 8.22
C ALA A 183 -9.10 -3.74 7.92
N GLN A 184 -9.73 -2.70 7.37
CA GLN A 184 -11.12 -2.73 6.93
C GLN A 184 -11.40 -3.85 5.90
N ASN A 185 -10.43 -4.22 5.08
CA ASN A 185 -10.62 -5.23 4.03
C ASN A 185 -10.31 -6.66 4.52
N LEU A 186 -10.07 -6.85 5.82
CA LEU A 186 -9.69 -8.12 6.44
C LEU A 186 -10.72 -8.50 7.52
N PRO A 187 -11.91 -9.01 7.13
CA PRO A 187 -12.99 -9.34 8.08
C PRO A 187 -12.58 -10.39 9.13
N GLU A 188 -11.56 -11.19 8.85
CA GLU A 188 -11.08 -12.25 9.73
C GLU A 188 -10.12 -11.79 10.84
N LEU A 189 -9.71 -10.51 10.88
CA LEU A 189 -8.72 -9.99 11.85
C LEU A 189 -9.08 -10.32 13.29
N PHE A 190 -10.35 -10.17 13.66
CA PHE A 190 -10.81 -10.40 15.04
C PHE A 190 -11.47 -11.77 15.21
N THR A 191 -11.01 -12.76 14.46
CA THR A 191 -11.40 -14.18 14.59
C THR A 191 -10.27 -15.00 15.22
N THR A 192 -10.54 -16.26 15.57
CA THR A 192 -9.51 -17.17 16.12
C THR A 192 -8.27 -17.32 15.23
N LYS A 193 -8.39 -17.00 13.93
CA LYS A 193 -7.28 -17.03 12.96
C LYS A 193 -6.15 -16.05 13.31
N TYR A 194 -6.48 -14.84 13.78
CA TYR A 194 -5.48 -13.79 14.02
C TYR A 194 -5.54 -13.16 15.41
N LEU A 195 -6.62 -13.36 16.17
CA LEU A 195 -6.83 -12.71 17.46
C LEU A 195 -5.71 -13.00 18.49
N ASN A 196 -5.18 -14.22 18.48
CA ASN A 196 -4.13 -14.67 19.41
C ASN A 196 -2.72 -14.60 18.82
N GLU A 197 -2.59 -14.16 17.57
CA GLU A 197 -1.30 -14.08 16.90
C GLU A 197 -0.51 -12.84 17.34
N HIS A 198 0.81 -12.99 17.42
CA HIS A 198 1.71 -11.92 17.82
C HIS A 198 2.10 -11.05 16.63
N PHE A 199 1.93 -9.74 16.77
CA PHE A 199 2.32 -8.75 15.79
C PHE A 199 3.39 -7.83 16.36
N GLN A 200 4.38 -7.48 15.55
CA GLN A 200 5.12 -6.23 15.73
C GLN A 200 4.24 -5.10 15.21
N VAL A 201 4.06 -4.06 16.02
CA VAL A 201 3.33 -2.86 15.66
C VAL A 201 4.34 -1.73 15.49
N THR A 202 4.36 -1.13 14.30
CA THR A 202 5.16 0.06 14.01
C THR A 202 4.26 1.22 13.63
N GLU A 203 4.74 2.44 13.83
CA GLU A 203 4.13 3.58 13.16
C GLU A 203 4.22 3.41 11.64
N LYS A 204 3.15 3.81 10.95
CA LYS A 204 3.19 4.01 9.51
C LYS A 204 3.70 5.43 9.27
N VAL A 205 4.93 5.53 8.77
CA VAL A 205 5.57 6.81 8.46
C VAL A 205 5.12 7.26 7.08
N ASP A 206 4.68 8.52 6.98
CA ASP A 206 4.23 9.12 5.72
C ASP A 206 5.44 9.55 4.88
N GLY A 207 5.81 8.70 3.92
CA GLY A 207 6.93 8.90 3.02
C GLY A 207 6.65 8.36 1.62
N VAL A 208 7.73 8.10 0.89
CA VAL A 208 7.68 7.34 -0.35
C VAL A 208 8.56 6.09 -0.25
N SER A 209 8.02 4.98 -0.72
CA SER A 209 8.69 3.67 -0.66
C SER A 209 10.06 3.71 -1.34
N MET A 210 11.08 3.26 -0.60
CA MET A 210 12.45 3.13 -1.08
C MET A 210 12.98 1.73 -0.75
N THR A 211 13.69 1.13 -1.70
CA THR A 211 14.38 -0.16 -1.50
C THR A 211 15.86 -0.02 -1.81
N VAL A 212 16.73 -0.52 -0.93
CA VAL A 212 18.15 -0.70 -1.23
C VAL A 212 18.43 -2.19 -1.28
N TYR A 213 18.85 -2.69 -2.44
CA TYR A 213 19.16 -4.10 -2.62
C TYR A 213 20.66 -4.35 -2.74
N ARG A 214 21.09 -5.54 -2.32
CA ARG A 214 22.39 -6.13 -2.65
C ARG A 214 22.14 -7.44 -3.37
N VAL A 215 22.80 -7.65 -4.49
CA VAL A 215 22.89 -8.98 -5.12
C VAL A 215 24.34 -9.32 -5.41
N GLU A 216 24.71 -10.56 -5.11
CA GLU A 216 26.05 -11.10 -5.35
C GLU A 216 26.32 -11.20 -6.85
N LYS A 217 27.53 -10.80 -7.24
CA LYS A 217 27.98 -10.82 -8.63
C LYS A 217 28.03 -12.26 -9.15
N GLY A 218 27.51 -12.47 -10.35
CA GLY A 218 27.39 -13.81 -10.94
C GLY A 218 26.25 -14.67 -10.41
N SER A 219 25.49 -14.19 -9.41
CA SER A 219 24.24 -14.84 -9.02
C SER A 219 23.19 -14.74 -10.14
N ARG A 220 22.19 -15.63 -10.10
CA ARG A 220 21.06 -15.58 -11.05
C ARG A 220 20.29 -14.25 -11.01
N TRP A 221 20.34 -13.53 -9.89
CA TRP A 221 19.64 -12.25 -9.70
C TRP A 221 20.40 -11.10 -10.35
N HIS A 222 21.73 -11.14 -10.26
CA HIS A 222 22.62 -10.15 -10.89
C HIS A 222 22.45 -10.14 -12.41
N ALA A 223 22.27 -11.31 -13.04
CA ALA A 223 22.05 -11.43 -14.48
C ALA A 223 20.80 -10.70 -15.01
N CYS A 224 19.84 -10.36 -14.14
CA CYS A 224 18.62 -9.65 -14.50
C CYS A 224 18.75 -8.13 -14.38
N LEU A 225 19.91 -7.60 -13.99
CA LEU A 225 20.09 -6.18 -13.73
C LEU A 225 20.54 -5.40 -14.97
N PRO A 226 20.13 -4.13 -15.10
CA PRO A 226 20.59 -3.28 -16.18
C PRO A 226 22.10 -3.02 -16.05
N ALA A 227 22.74 -2.85 -17.21
CA ALA A 227 24.11 -2.39 -17.30
C ALA A 227 24.27 -1.03 -16.62
N LEU A 228 25.43 -0.81 -15.99
CA LEU A 228 25.73 0.46 -15.35
C LEU A 228 26.28 1.47 -16.35
N PRO A 229 25.96 2.76 -16.17
CA PRO A 229 26.72 3.84 -16.78
C PRO A 229 28.19 3.77 -16.38
N GLU A 230 29.06 4.19 -17.29
CA GLU A 230 30.51 4.25 -17.07
C GLU A 230 30.85 5.04 -15.80
N GLY A 231 31.72 4.49 -14.95
CA GLY A 231 32.15 5.13 -13.70
C GLY A 231 31.10 5.13 -12.59
N SER A 232 30.09 4.25 -12.65
CA SER A 232 29.23 3.95 -11.50
C SER A 232 30.00 3.14 -10.45
N THR A 233 29.72 3.41 -9.19
CA THR A 233 30.19 2.70 -7.98
C THR A 233 29.11 1.81 -7.36
N GLN A 234 27.99 1.63 -8.07
CA GLN A 234 26.91 0.74 -7.66
C GLN A 234 27.32 -0.74 -7.67
N GLU A 235 28.42 -1.11 -8.29
CA GLU A 235 28.95 -2.48 -8.30
C GLU A 235 30.40 -2.50 -7.82
N ASP A 236 30.70 -3.44 -6.92
CA ASP A 236 32.06 -3.75 -6.50
C ASP A 236 32.49 -5.15 -7.01
N ASP A 237 33.64 -5.63 -6.57
CA ASP A 237 34.18 -6.93 -6.98
C ASP A 237 33.29 -8.12 -6.57
N THR A 238 32.42 -7.93 -5.58
CA THR A 238 31.62 -8.98 -4.94
C THR A 238 30.13 -8.88 -5.24
N SER A 239 29.59 -7.67 -5.44
CA SER A 239 28.15 -7.47 -5.50
C SER A 239 27.73 -6.17 -6.20
N ARG A 240 26.49 -6.17 -6.67
CA ARG A 240 25.76 -4.98 -7.11
C ARG A 240 24.85 -4.50 -6.00
N ILE A 241 24.92 -3.21 -5.71
CA ILE A 241 24.00 -2.45 -4.86
C ILE A 241 23.16 -1.54 -5.74
N GLY A 242 21.85 -1.55 -5.53
CA GLY A 242 20.96 -0.60 -6.18
C GLY A 242 19.99 0.03 -5.20
N VAL A 243 19.50 1.20 -5.58
CA VAL A 243 18.49 1.95 -4.83
C VAL A 243 17.32 2.18 -5.77
N THR A 244 16.13 1.81 -5.33
CA THR A 244 14.92 1.87 -6.15
C THR A 244 13.85 2.72 -5.48
N SER A 245 13.08 3.41 -6.31
CA SER A 245 11.73 3.84 -5.95
C SER A 245 10.80 2.60 -5.89
N ARG A 246 9.49 2.82 -5.80
CA ARG A 246 8.50 1.73 -5.92
C ARG A 246 8.56 1.02 -7.28
N THR A 247 8.93 1.73 -8.34
CA THR A 247 8.77 1.28 -9.73
C THR A 247 10.05 1.30 -10.55
N GLU A 248 11.06 2.05 -10.14
CA GLU A 248 12.24 2.37 -10.94
C GLU A 248 13.53 2.08 -10.18
N ASP A 249 14.52 1.52 -10.87
CA ASP A 249 15.90 1.40 -10.39
C ASP A 249 16.65 2.69 -10.74
N LEU A 250 17.35 3.27 -9.77
CA LEU A 250 17.87 4.63 -9.87
C LEU A 250 19.38 4.60 -10.05
N ASP A 251 19.87 5.46 -10.93
CA ASP A 251 21.29 5.73 -11.09
C ASP A 251 21.79 6.51 -9.87
N GLU A 252 22.93 6.10 -9.33
CA GLU A 252 23.55 6.82 -8.22
C GLU A 252 24.11 8.18 -8.60
N LYS A 253 24.32 8.41 -9.90
CA LYS A 253 24.81 9.67 -10.42
C LYS A 253 23.70 10.71 -10.43
N GLY A 254 24.07 11.94 -10.06
CA GLY A 254 23.16 13.08 -10.03
C GLY A 254 22.54 13.36 -8.66
N ASN A 255 21.43 14.09 -8.68
CA ASN A 255 20.76 14.64 -7.49
C ASN A 255 19.53 13.81 -7.10
N SER A 256 19.72 12.51 -6.82
CA SER A 256 18.64 11.63 -6.35
C SER A 256 18.53 11.65 -4.82
N ALA A 257 17.38 12.08 -4.30
CA ALA A 257 17.11 12.09 -2.85
C ALA A 257 17.19 10.66 -2.25
N TYR A 258 16.86 9.64 -3.03
CA TYR A 258 16.95 8.23 -2.64
C TYR A 258 18.39 7.81 -2.37
N TRP A 259 19.30 8.07 -3.32
CA TRP A 259 20.71 7.74 -3.16
C TRP A 259 21.38 8.57 -2.07
N GLN A 260 21.03 9.85 -1.93
CA GLN A 260 21.51 10.70 -0.84
C GLN A 260 21.12 10.14 0.52
N ALA A 261 19.86 9.76 0.71
CA ALA A 261 19.38 9.14 1.94
C ALA A 261 20.06 7.79 2.23
N ALA A 262 20.29 6.96 1.20
CA ALA A 262 21.02 5.69 1.35
C ALA A 262 22.47 5.90 1.79
N LYS A 263 23.18 6.84 1.14
CA LYS A 263 24.57 7.21 1.46
C LYS A 263 24.67 7.82 2.86
N LEU A 264 23.74 8.70 3.23
CA LEU A 264 23.67 9.31 4.56
C LEU A 264 23.48 8.25 5.67
N ALA A 265 22.66 7.21 5.43
CA ALA A 265 22.49 6.09 6.35
C ALA A 265 23.72 5.16 6.42
N GLY A 266 24.68 5.31 5.49
CA GLY A 266 25.80 4.39 5.28
C GLY A 266 25.34 3.01 4.80
N LEU A 267 24.13 2.92 4.24
CA LEU A 267 23.50 1.64 3.92
C LEU A 267 24.23 0.84 2.84
N PRO A 268 24.78 1.44 1.76
CA PRO A 268 25.56 0.68 0.77
C PRO A 268 26.71 -0.13 1.39
N ALA A 269 27.42 0.40 2.40
CA ALA A 269 28.46 -0.36 3.09
C ALA A 269 27.89 -1.34 4.13
N LYS A 270 26.86 -0.92 4.88
CA LYS A 270 26.27 -1.73 5.97
C LYS A 270 25.51 -2.94 5.46
N ILE A 271 24.90 -2.87 4.27
CA ILE A 271 24.06 -3.94 3.70
C ILE A 271 24.79 -5.28 3.60
N HIS A 272 26.12 -5.25 3.47
CA HIS A 272 26.92 -6.47 3.41
C HIS A 272 26.91 -7.29 4.70
N LYS A 273 26.58 -6.65 5.83
CA LYS A 273 26.59 -7.23 7.17
C LYS A 273 25.19 -7.61 7.66
N LEU A 274 24.14 -7.38 6.87
CA LEU A 274 22.75 -7.58 7.28
C LEU A 274 22.22 -9.01 7.08
N GLY A 275 23.07 -9.94 6.60
CA GLY A 275 22.76 -11.35 6.48
C GLY A 275 22.97 -11.92 5.07
N PRO A 276 21.96 -12.55 4.44
CA PRO A 276 22.12 -13.32 3.20
C PRO A 276 22.77 -12.52 2.06
N PRO A 277 23.54 -13.16 1.17
CA PRO A 277 24.25 -12.50 0.06
C PRO A 277 23.31 -11.67 -0.82
N ASN A 278 22.09 -12.15 -1.08
CA ASN A 278 21.08 -11.42 -1.84
C ASN A 278 19.93 -10.98 -0.94
N LEU A 279 19.81 -9.67 -0.69
CA LEU A 279 18.76 -9.11 0.15
C LEU A 279 18.30 -7.74 -0.32
N ALA A 280 17.09 -7.35 0.07
CA ALA A 280 16.54 -6.02 -0.16
C ALA A 280 16.08 -5.39 1.16
N VAL A 281 16.69 -4.27 1.54
CA VAL A 281 16.28 -3.46 2.70
C VAL A 281 15.24 -2.46 2.24
N GLN A 282 14.05 -2.50 2.85
CA GLN A 282 12.92 -1.68 2.46
C GLN A 282 12.51 -0.74 3.59
N GLY A 283 12.18 0.47 3.19
CA GLY A 283 11.91 1.58 4.09
C GLY A 283 11.16 2.71 3.41
N GLU A 284 10.91 3.76 4.17
CA GLU A 284 10.39 5.01 3.66
C GLU A 284 11.53 6.00 3.46
N LEU A 285 11.56 6.64 2.28
CA LEU A 285 12.26 7.89 2.09
C LEU A 285 11.37 9.00 2.67
N VAL A 286 11.94 9.82 3.55
CA VAL A 286 11.27 10.96 4.18
C VAL A 286 12.15 12.20 4.05
N GLY A 287 11.56 13.40 4.03
CA GLY A 287 12.34 14.64 3.96
C GLY A 287 11.51 15.85 3.54
N PRO A 288 12.16 17.02 3.37
CA PRO A 288 11.48 18.29 3.18
C PRO A 288 10.69 18.42 1.88
N THR A 289 10.99 17.61 0.85
CA THR A 289 10.28 17.60 -0.44
C THR A 289 9.40 16.37 -0.64
N VAL A 290 9.19 15.57 0.42
CA VAL A 290 8.41 14.33 0.35
C VAL A 290 7.06 14.56 1.03
N ARG A 291 5.96 14.18 0.35
CA ARG A 291 4.60 14.14 0.91
C ARG A 291 4.18 15.47 1.56
N ASP A 292 4.39 16.57 0.83
CA ASP A 292 4.13 17.95 1.31
C ASP A 292 4.77 18.26 2.68
N ASN A 293 5.92 17.61 2.95
CA ASN A 293 6.64 17.70 4.21
C ASN A 293 5.77 17.44 5.44
N SER A 294 4.90 16.42 5.38
CA SER A 294 3.98 16.07 6.47
C SER A 294 4.66 15.79 7.81
N LEU A 295 5.95 15.51 7.78
CA LEU A 295 6.81 15.20 8.94
C LEU A 295 7.58 16.41 9.49
N GLY A 296 7.39 17.61 8.93
CA GLY A 296 7.94 18.85 9.47
C GLY A 296 9.47 18.89 9.47
N PHE A 297 10.11 18.49 8.38
CA PHE A 297 11.54 18.71 8.17
C PHE A 297 11.83 20.20 7.96
N GLY A 298 12.90 20.70 8.57
CA GLY A 298 13.44 22.02 8.23
C GLY A 298 13.92 22.08 6.78
N ALA A 299 13.96 23.28 6.20
CA ALA A 299 14.32 23.49 4.80
C ALA A 299 15.72 22.93 4.44
N ASP A 300 16.66 22.99 5.38
CA ASP A 300 18.04 22.52 5.21
C ASP A 300 18.28 21.10 5.76
N GLU A 301 17.25 20.44 6.31
CA GLU A 301 17.40 19.05 6.77
C GLU A 301 17.47 18.08 5.59
N PRO A 302 18.43 17.13 5.58
CA PRO A 302 18.53 16.17 4.48
C PRO A 302 17.40 15.14 4.54
N HIS A 303 17.05 14.59 3.39
CA HIS A 303 16.22 13.39 3.30
C HIS A 303 16.85 12.21 4.06
N ARG A 304 16.01 11.35 4.61
CA ARG A 304 16.41 10.19 5.40
C ARG A 304 15.70 8.93 4.91
N PHE A 305 16.36 7.81 5.07
CA PHE A 305 15.78 6.49 4.86
C PHE A 305 15.49 5.85 6.21
N VAL A 306 14.26 5.39 6.42
CA VAL A 306 13.83 4.69 7.65
C VAL A 306 13.34 3.29 7.29
N VAL A 307 14.06 2.27 7.76
CA VAL A 307 13.79 0.86 7.47
C VAL A 307 12.50 0.41 8.12
N PHE A 308 11.71 -0.41 7.42
CA PHE A 308 10.59 -1.13 8.03
C PHE A 308 10.62 -2.65 7.79
N GLN A 309 11.36 -3.15 6.79
CA GLN A 309 11.49 -4.59 6.56
C GLN A 309 12.72 -4.96 5.73
N ILE A 310 13.08 -6.25 5.73
CA ILE A 310 14.15 -6.80 4.91
C ILE A 310 13.63 -8.05 4.20
N TYR A 311 13.80 -8.11 2.87
CA TYR A 311 13.50 -9.27 2.04
C TYR A 311 14.76 -10.11 1.83
N ASN A 312 14.67 -11.40 2.08
CA ASN A 312 15.68 -12.35 1.62
C ASN A 312 15.35 -12.74 0.17
N ILE A 313 16.17 -12.27 -0.78
CA ILE A 313 15.93 -12.50 -2.21
C ILE A 313 16.13 -13.98 -2.55
N ASP A 314 17.09 -14.67 -1.94
CA ASP A 314 17.32 -16.09 -2.23
C ASP A 314 16.17 -16.97 -1.75
N ALA A 315 15.72 -16.73 -0.51
CA ALA A 315 14.63 -17.48 0.10
C ALA A 315 13.24 -17.00 -0.30
N GLN A 316 13.15 -15.93 -1.10
CA GLN A 316 11.89 -15.31 -1.56
C GLN A 316 10.87 -15.06 -0.44
N ARG A 317 11.37 -14.57 0.71
CA ARG A 317 10.58 -14.31 1.90
C ARG A 317 11.07 -13.10 2.68
N TRP A 318 10.15 -12.44 3.37
CA TRP A 318 10.45 -11.45 4.40
C TRP A 318 11.19 -12.09 5.57
N MET A 319 12.11 -11.32 6.14
CA MET A 319 12.71 -11.63 7.43
C MET A 319 11.72 -11.35 8.56
N ASP A 320 11.82 -12.13 9.64
CA ASP A 320 11.01 -11.90 10.83
C ASP A 320 11.20 -10.45 11.33
N PRO A 321 10.11 -9.72 11.61
CA PRO A 321 10.18 -8.31 11.96
C PRO A 321 11.02 -8.04 13.23
N ARG A 322 11.10 -8.99 14.16
CA ARG A 322 11.93 -8.87 15.38
C ARG A 322 13.42 -8.89 15.02
N LYS A 323 13.81 -9.76 14.07
CA LYS A 323 15.20 -9.85 13.58
C LYS A 323 15.60 -8.59 12.81
N VAL A 324 14.67 -8.01 12.05
CA VAL A 324 14.91 -6.75 11.32
C VAL A 324 15.28 -5.62 12.29
N VAL A 325 14.51 -5.45 13.38
CA VAL A 325 14.81 -4.43 14.40
C VAL A 325 16.19 -4.66 15.01
N GLN A 326 16.51 -5.89 15.41
CA GLN A 326 17.83 -6.23 15.97
C GLN A 326 18.98 -5.91 15.01
N LEU A 327 18.81 -6.19 13.71
CA LEU A 327 19.81 -5.85 12.69
C LEU A 327 19.95 -4.34 12.50
N CYS A 328 18.84 -3.61 12.49
CA CYS A 328 18.87 -2.15 12.40
C CYS A 328 19.60 -1.53 13.59
N GLU A 329 19.30 -1.97 14.82
CA GLU A 329 19.97 -1.53 16.04
C GLU A 329 21.47 -1.86 16.01
N ALA A 330 21.83 -3.11 15.72
CA ALA A 330 23.22 -3.57 15.70
C ALA A 330 24.11 -2.84 14.68
N HIS A 331 23.51 -2.32 13.60
CA HIS A 331 24.24 -1.61 12.53
C HIS A 331 23.96 -0.11 12.48
N GLY A 332 23.23 0.43 13.46
CA GLY A 332 22.86 1.85 13.50
C GLY A 332 22.15 2.30 12.22
N LEU A 333 21.19 1.51 11.75
CA LEU A 333 20.29 1.87 10.66
C LEU A 333 19.00 2.43 11.27
N PRO A 334 18.50 3.59 10.80
CA PRO A 334 17.22 4.11 11.25
C PRO A 334 16.11 3.12 10.91
N HIS A 335 15.26 2.81 11.89
CA HIS A 335 14.07 1.98 11.71
C HIS A 335 12.83 2.82 12.03
N VAL A 336 11.69 2.53 11.39
CA VAL A 336 10.40 3.15 11.74
C VAL A 336 10.10 2.93 13.23
N PRO A 337 9.44 3.89 13.93
CA PRO A 337 9.17 3.73 15.35
C PRO A 337 8.41 2.44 15.67
N VAL A 338 8.95 1.65 16.59
CA VAL A 338 8.29 0.44 17.08
C VAL A 338 7.40 0.82 18.26
N VAL A 339 6.10 0.60 18.13
CA VAL A 339 5.12 0.80 19.21
C VAL A 339 5.23 -0.33 20.22
N GLY A 340 5.47 -1.55 19.74
CA GLY A 340 5.69 -2.72 20.58
C GLY A 340 5.38 -4.03 19.87
N SER A 341 5.27 -5.11 20.64
CA SER A 341 4.79 -6.40 20.17
C SER A 341 3.63 -6.88 21.04
N PHE A 342 2.51 -7.21 20.42
CA PHE A 342 1.25 -7.51 21.10
C PHE A 342 0.54 -8.66 20.42
N LYS A 343 -0.28 -9.41 21.16
CA LYS A 343 -1.36 -10.17 20.52
C LYS A 343 -2.43 -9.21 20.03
N LEU A 344 -3.05 -9.51 18.88
CA LEU A 344 -4.03 -8.59 18.28
C LEU A 344 -5.20 -8.29 19.24
N GLY A 345 -5.74 -9.32 19.91
CA GLY A 345 -6.84 -9.18 20.87
C GLY A 345 -6.47 -8.45 22.17
N GLU A 346 -5.18 -8.37 22.50
CA GLU A 346 -4.69 -7.55 23.63
C GLU A 346 -4.52 -6.09 23.21
N PHE A 347 -4.21 -5.83 21.94
CA PHE A 347 -4.03 -4.48 21.41
C PHE A 347 -5.36 -3.77 21.17
N ALA A 348 -6.34 -4.45 20.58
CA ALA A 348 -7.66 -3.89 20.26
C ALA A 348 -8.78 -4.92 20.41
N THR A 349 -9.96 -4.48 20.83
CA THR A 349 -11.14 -5.36 21.00
C THR A 349 -11.94 -5.61 19.72
N GLY A 350 -11.60 -4.93 18.63
CA GLY A 350 -12.30 -4.99 17.35
C GLY A 350 -11.83 -3.90 16.39
N LEU A 351 -12.33 -3.93 15.15
CA LEU A 351 -11.90 -3.01 14.08
C LEU A 351 -12.09 -1.52 14.44
N ARG A 352 -13.20 -1.18 15.11
CA ARG A 352 -13.47 0.21 15.53
C ARG A 352 -12.44 0.71 16.55
N ASP A 353 -12.10 -0.11 17.54
CA ASP A 353 -11.09 0.22 18.55
C ASP A 353 -9.69 0.30 17.92
N LEU A 354 -9.39 -0.62 17.01
CA LEU A 354 -8.15 -0.62 16.23
C LEU A 354 -7.98 0.67 15.40
N LEU A 355 -9.02 1.12 14.70
CA LEU A 355 -9.01 2.38 13.94
C LEU A 355 -8.82 3.59 14.86
N ALA A 356 -9.51 3.64 16.02
CA ALA A 356 -9.33 4.71 16.99
C ALA A 356 -7.89 4.76 17.54
N LYS A 357 -7.26 3.59 17.74
CA LYS A 357 -5.86 3.49 18.17
C LYS A 357 -4.85 3.85 17.09
N ALA A 358 -5.24 3.90 15.81
CA ALA A 358 -4.34 4.35 14.74
C ALA A 358 -4.11 5.87 14.77
N ASP A 359 -5.10 6.64 15.24
CA ASP A 359 -4.94 8.07 15.46
C ASP A 359 -3.87 8.33 16.54
N GLY A 360 -3.10 9.40 16.39
CA GLY A 360 -2.08 9.79 17.35
C GLY A 360 -1.05 10.76 16.80
N VAL A 361 -0.18 11.22 17.70
CA VAL A 361 1.07 11.91 17.33
C VAL A 361 2.16 10.84 17.25
N GLY A 362 2.97 10.87 16.20
CA GLY A 362 4.04 9.91 15.98
C GLY A 362 5.36 10.57 15.68
N PHE A 363 6.08 9.99 14.72
CA PHE A 363 7.39 10.40 14.27
C PHE A 363 7.47 11.91 14.05
N ARG A 364 8.51 12.53 14.62
CA ARG A 364 8.77 13.99 14.56
C ARG A 364 7.65 14.86 15.13
N GLY A 365 6.81 14.33 16.02
CA GLY A 365 5.77 15.10 16.71
C GLY A 365 4.59 15.52 15.83
N GLN A 366 4.44 14.91 14.66
CA GLN A 366 3.34 15.16 13.72
C GLN A 366 2.20 14.14 13.90
N THR A 367 1.00 14.45 13.40
CA THR A 367 -0.07 13.45 13.30
C THR A 367 0.45 12.25 12.50
N ARG A 368 0.44 11.06 13.07
CA ARG A 368 0.90 9.86 12.35
C ARG A 368 -0.13 9.41 11.32
N GLU A 369 0.37 8.87 10.20
CA GLU A 369 -0.48 8.28 9.16
C GLU A 369 -1.26 7.07 9.68
N GLY A 370 -0.66 6.30 10.58
CA GLY A 370 -1.32 5.17 11.21
C GLY A 370 -0.33 4.16 11.76
N LEU A 371 -0.71 2.89 11.67
CA LEU A 371 0.05 1.76 12.19
C LEU A 371 0.17 0.66 11.15
N VAL A 372 1.29 -0.07 11.20
CA VAL A 372 1.51 -1.31 10.44
C VAL A 372 1.72 -2.46 11.41
N PHE A 373 0.99 -3.54 11.19
CA PHE A 373 1.04 -4.77 11.95
C PHE A 373 1.74 -5.83 11.10
N LYS A 374 2.83 -6.38 11.59
CA LYS A 374 3.58 -7.47 10.93
C LYS A 374 3.59 -8.68 11.84
N MET A 375 3.00 -9.78 11.39
CA MET A 375 2.93 -11.01 12.17
C MET A 375 4.35 -11.55 12.41
N CYS A 376 4.62 -11.98 13.64
CA CYS A 376 5.89 -12.60 13.99
C CYS A 376 5.86 -14.07 13.57
N GLY A 377 6.93 -14.55 12.92
CA GLY A 377 7.03 -15.93 12.42
C GLY A 377 6.45 -16.18 11.02
N GLU A 378 5.44 -15.40 10.59
CA GLU A 378 4.70 -15.62 9.33
C GLU A 378 4.74 -14.39 8.40
N GLU A 379 4.57 -14.61 7.09
CA GLU A 379 4.53 -13.54 6.08
C GLU A 379 3.16 -12.87 5.95
N PHE A 380 2.61 -12.38 7.07
CA PHE A 380 1.35 -11.66 7.10
C PHE A 380 1.52 -10.25 7.68
N ALA A 381 0.96 -9.25 7.00
CA ALA A 381 0.95 -7.88 7.48
C ALA A 381 -0.31 -7.15 7.01
N PHE A 382 -0.72 -6.15 7.78
CA PHE A 382 -1.80 -5.24 7.43
C PHE A 382 -1.52 -3.85 8.00
N LYS A 383 -2.22 -2.84 7.49
CA LYS A 383 -2.13 -1.46 7.95
C LYS A 383 -3.47 -0.94 8.45
N VAL A 384 -3.40 -0.03 9.41
CA VAL A 384 -4.54 0.71 9.93
C VAL A 384 -4.20 2.17 9.76
N ILE A 385 -4.96 2.88 8.94
CA ILE A 385 -4.71 4.30 8.67
C ILE A 385 -5.57 5.15 9.61
N SER A 386 -4.95 6.16 10.20
CA SER A 386 -5.56 7.19 11.04
C SER A 386 -6.62 7.94 10.23
N ASN A 387 -7.86 7.91 10.70
CA ASN A 387 -8.95 8.64 10.06
C ASN A 387 -8.74 10.16 10.25
N LYS A 388 -8.14 10.56 11.37
CA LYS A 388 -7.75 11.95 11.59
C LYS A 388 -6.74 12.41 10.54
N TRP A 389 -5.73 11.59 10.25
CA TRP A 389 -4.70 11.92 9.27
C TRP A 389 -5.26 11.99 7.85
N LEU A 390 -6.12 11.04 7.45
CA LEU A 390 -6.78 11.05 6.13
C LEU A 390 -7.56 12.34 5.90
N LEU A 391 -8.31 12.78 6.91
CA LEU A 391 -9.06 14.03 6.86
C LEU A 391 -8.18 15.27 6.82
N GLU A 392 -7.05 15.28 7.55
CA GLU A 392 -6.08 16.38 7.54
C GLU A 392 -5.34 16.50 6.19
N LYS A 393 -5.06 15.38 5.52
CA LYS A 393 -4.35 15.32 4.23
C LYS A 393 -5.25 15.34 3.00
N GLY A 394 -6.56 15.18 3.19
CA GLY A 394 -7.53 15.17 2.09
C GLY A 394 -7.51 13.88 1.27
N GLU A 395 -7.13 12.76 1.89
CA GLU A 395 -7.09 11.40 1.34
C GLU A 395 -8.35 10.58 1.66
#